data_AF-A0A3C0UR70-F1
#
_entry.id   AF-A0A3C0UR70-F1
#
_cell.length_a   1.000
_cell.length_b   1.000
_cell.length_c   1.000
_cell.angle_alpha   90.00
_cell.angle_beta   90.00
_cell.angle_gamma   90.00
#
_symmetry.space_group_name_H-M   'P 1'
#
loop_
_entity.id
_entity.type
_entity.pdbx_description
1 polymer ?
#
loop_
_entity_poly.entity_id
_entity_poly.type
_entity_poly.pdbx_seq_one_letter_code
_entity_poly.pdbx_strand_id
1 'polypeptide(L)' 'MVQQESRLSVADNSGAKEVLVIRVLGGTGKRYASIGDKVVVTVKQAIPSGN' A
#
# COMPACT_ATOMS: atom_id res chain seq x y z
N MET A 1 3.88 -3.66 -11.12
CA MET A 1 5.04 -2.99 -10.50
C MET A 1 4.53 -1.71 -9.86
N VAL A 2 4.87 -1.47 -8.59
CA VAL A 2 4.39 -0.29 -7.84
C VAL A 2 5.56 0.42 -7.19
N GLN A 3 5.45 1.72 -6.96
CA GLN A 3 6.50 2.56 -6.37
C GLN A 3 5.92 3.48 -5.29
N GLN A 4 6.76 4.29 -4.65
CA GLN A 4 6.28 5.38 -3.80
C GLN A 4 5.25 6.24 -4.55
N GLU A 5 4.24 6.70 -3.82
CA GLU A 5 3.11 7.48 -4.34
C GLU A 5 2.13 6.72 -5.26
N SER A 6 2.30 5.42 -5.47
CA SER A 6 1.30 4.60 -6.17
C SER A 6 0.05 4.40 -5.30
N ARG A 7 -1.14 4.56 -5.89
CA ARG A 7 -2.44 4.23 -5.28
C ARG A 7 -2.81 2.78 -5.58
N LEU A 8 -3.25 2.05 -4.56
CA LEU A 8 -3.66 0.65 -4.67
C LEU A 8 -5.02 0.44 -4.01
N SER A 9 -5.83 -0.43 -4.60
CA SER A 9 -7.02 -0.99 -3.96
C SER A 9 -6.62 -2.06 -2.95
N VAL A 10 -7.35 -2.12 -1.84
CA VAL A 10 -7.17 -3.17 -0.83
C VAL A 10 -8.06 -4.36 -1.18
N ALA A 11 -7.49 -5.57 -1.07
CA ALA A 11 -8.14 -6.81 -1.49
C ALA A 11 -8.46 -7.76 -0.31
N ASP A 12 -8.43 -7.25 0.92
CA ASP A 12 -8.78 -7.99 2.13
C ASP A 12 -9.99 -7.37 2.84
N ASN A 13 -10.31 -7.86 4.04
CA ASN A 13 -11.40 -7.40 4.89
C ASN A 13 -10.94 -6.51 6.05
N SER A 14 -9.80 -5.82 5.92
CA SER A 14 -9.25 -4.94 6.97
C SER A 14 -10.03 -3.64 7.20
N GLY A 15 -10.97 -3.31 6.30
CA GLY A 15 -11.75 -2.06 6.35
C GLY A 15 -11.12 -0.89 5.59
N ALA A 16 -9.89 -1.04 5.08
CA ALA A 16 -9.31 -0.09 4.14
C ALA A 16 -9.84 -0.36 2.72
N LYS A 17 -10.05 0.71 1.92
CA LYS A 17 -10.50 0.62 0.52
C LYS A 17 -9.40 1.02 -0.46
N GLU A 18 -8.71 2.12 -0.16
CA GLU A 18 -7.62 2.65 -0.98
C GLU A 18 -6.44 3.05 -0.10
N VAL A 19 -5.23 2.70 -0.56
CA VAL A 19 -3.97 3.01 0.13
C VAL A 19 -2.98 3.66 -0.83
N LEU A 20 -2.05 4.45 -0.26
CA LEU A 20 -0.91 5.02 -0.96
C LEU A 20 0.37 4.37 -0.45
N VAL A 21 1.24 3.93 -1.36
CA VAL A 21 2.58 3.42 -1.00
C VAL A 21 3.49 4.55 -0.54
N ILE A 22 4.04 4.44 0.68
CA ILE A 22 4.99 5.42 1.24
C ILE A 22 6.43 4.88 1.26
N ARG A 23 6.63 3.56 1.21
CA ARG A 23 7.96 2.95 1.13
C ARG A 23 7.93 1.54 0.55
N VAL A 24 8.87 1.26 -0.36
CA VAL A 24 9.16 -0.11 -0.82
C VAL A 24 10.22 -0.73 0.10
N LEU A 25 9.98 -1.93 0.60
CA LEU A 25 10.93 -2.67 1.44
C LEU A 25 11.79 -3.62 0.62
N GLY A 26 12.98 -3.95 1.13
CA GLY A 26 13.90 -4.90 0.48
C GLY A 26 15.33 -4.38 0.24
N GLY A 27 15.77 -3.36 0.97
CA GLY A 27 17.16 -2.87 0.94
C GLY A 27 17.30 -1.42 0.47
N THR A 28 18.53 -0.90 0.52
CA THR A 28 18.87 0.45 0.09
C THR A 28 18.70 0.59 -1.41
N GLY A 29 18.01 1.65 -1.85
CA GLY A 29 17.87 1.99 -3.28
C GLY A 29 16.79 1.22 -4.05
N LYS A 30 16.04 0.31 -3.41
CA LYS A 30 14.92 -0.38 -4.07
C LYS A 30 13.77 0.59 -4.35
N ARG A 31 13.48 0.83 -5.64
CA ARG A 31 12.48 1.81 -6.11
C ARG A 31 11.10 1.22 -6.39
N TYR A 32 11.07 -0.06 -6.75
CA TYR A 32 9.87 -0.73 -7.24
C TYR A 32 9.60 -2.03 -6.48
N ALA A 33 8.32 -2.32 -6.28
CA ALA A 33 7.82 -3.59 -5.77
C ALA A 33 7.06 -4.38 -6.84
N SER A 34 7.29 -5.70 -6.87
CA SER A 34 6.52 -6.67 -7.65
C SER A 34 5.61 -7.51 -6.75
N ILE A 35 4.87 -8.46 -7.33
CA ILE A 35 4.04 -9.38 -6.54
C ILE A 35 4.92 -10.17 -5.57
N GLY A 36 4.53 -10.24 -4.31
CA GLY A 36 5.28 -10.91 -3.23
C GLY A 36 6.21 -9.98 -2.43
N ASP A 37 6.50 -8.79 -2.94
CA ASP A 37 7.25 -7.77 -2.19
C ASP A 37 6.39 -7.11 -1.11
N LYS A 38 7.04 -6.71 -0.01
CA LYS A 38 6.40 -5.95 1.07
C LYS A 38 6.57 -4.45 0.85
N VAL A 39 5.51 -3.70 1.14
CA VAL A 39 5.49 -2.23 1.08
C VAL A 39 4.87 -1.66 2.35
N VAL A 40 5.26 -0.46 2.72
CA VAL A 40 4.60 0.33 3.76
C VAL A 40 3.61 1.26 3.08
N VAL A 41 2.39 1.31 3.58
CA VAL A 41 1.29 2.08 3.00
C VAL A 41 0.62 2.97 4.04
N THR A 42 -0.05 4.03 3.57
CA THR A 42 -0.96 4.85 4.37
C THR A 42 -2.38 4.73 3.80
N VAL A 43 -3.38 4.61 4.67
CA VAL A 43 -4.79 4.53 4.28
C VAL A 43 -5.26 5.90 3.78
N LYS A 44 -5.88 5.93 2.61
CA LYS A 44 -6.43 7.15 2.00
C LYS A 44 -7.95 7.14 1.91
N GLN A 45 -8.54 5.96 1.83
CA GLN A 45 -9.97 5.77 1.99
C GLN A 45 -10.22 4.51 2.83
N ALA A 46 -11.05 4.64 3.86
CA ALA A 46 -11.56 3.53 4.65
C ALA A 46 -13.07 3.38 4.41
N ILE A 47 -13.60 2.20 4.70
CA ILE A 47 -15.05 1.96 4.73
C ILE A 47 -15.63 2.74 5.92
N PRO A 48 -16.75 3.48 5.76
CA PRO A 48 -17.29 4.41 6.76
C PRO A 48 -17.93 3.75 8.00
N SER A 49 -17.30 2.74 8.59
CA SER A 49 -17.83 1.99 9.76
C SER A 49 -16.77 1.66 10.83
N GLY A 50 -15.61 2.30 10.78
CA GLY A 50 -14.65 2.26 11.89
C GLY A 50 -15.00 3.33 12.92
N ASN A 51 -15.55 2.94 14.07
CA ASN A 51 -15.54 3.77 15.28
C ASN A 51 -14.10 3.92 15.79
#